data_AF-A0A936DAK8-F1
#
_entry.id   AF-A0A936DAK8-F1
#
_cell.length_a   1.000
_cell.length_b   1.000
_cell.length_c   1.000
_cell.angle_alpha   90.00
_cell.angle_beta   90.00
_cell.angle_gamma   90.00
#
_symmetry.space_group_name_H-M   'P 1'
#
loop_
_entity.id
_entity.type
_entity.pdbx_description
1 polymer ?
#
loop_
_entity_poly.entity_id
_entity_poly.type
_entity_poly.pdbx_seq_one_letter_code
_entity_poly.pdbx_strand_id
1 'polypeptide(L)' 'MPARAYGMDAHYGKVAPGQIANLVVWGGDPFELSQRPEQVWIRGNAIAMRSRQSALRDRYLPRVRR' A
#
# COMPACT_ATOMS: atom_id res chain seq x y z
N MET A 1 -12.43 11.89 -10.68
CA MET A 1 -12.00 10.90 -9.67
C MET A 1 -12.49 9.53 -10.08
N PRO A 2 -11.63 8.50 -10.15
CA PRO A 2 -11.99 7.16 -10.62
C PRO A 2 -13.25 6.56 -9.95
N ALA A 3 -13.38 6.67 -8.63
CA ALA A 3 -14.55 6.16 -7.91
C ALA A 3 -15.89 6.74 -8.41
N ARG A 4 -15.93 8.04 -8.76
CA ARG A 4 -17.12 8.68 -9.34
C ARG A 4 -17.41 8.18 -10.75
N ALA A 5 -16.37 7.98 -11.58
CA ALA A 5 -16.54 7.47 -12.94
C ALA A 5 -17.19 6.07 -12.96
N TYR A 6 -16.95 5.28 -11.91
CA TYR A 6 -17.54 3.95 -11.73
C TYR A 6 -18.79 3.94 -10.82
N GLY A 7 -19.30 5.10 -10.37
CA GLY A 7 -20.47 5.17 -9.48
C GLY A 7 -20.25 4.59 -8.07
N MET A 8 -18.99 4.50 -7.64
CA MET A 8 -18.57 3.91 -6.36
C MET A 8 -18.22 4.96 -5.29
N ASP A 9 -18.42 6.24 -5.57
CA ASP A 9 -18.03 7.36 -4.71
C ASP A 9 -18.84 7.48 -3.42
N ALA A 10 -19.91 6.70 -3.29
CA ALA A 10 -20.62 6.50 -2.02
C ALA A 10 -19.72 5.87 -0.94
N HIS A 11 -18.76 5.02 -1.32
CA HIS A 11 -17.92 4.26 -0.37
C HIS A 11 -16.42 4.28 -0.66
N TYR A 12 -15.98 4.79 -1.82
CA TYR A 12 -14.58 4.78 -2.23
C TYR A 12 -14.08 6.13 -2.73
N GLY A 13 -12.75 6.30 -2.73
CA GLY A 13 -12.06 7.43 -3.35
C GLY A 13 -11.93 8.66 -2.47
N LYS A 14 -12.33 8.57 -1.19
CA LYS A 14 -12.17 9.62 -0.18
C LYS A 14 -11.78 9.01 1.16
N VAL A 15 -11.04 9.77 1.97
CA VAL A 15 -10.80 9.46 3.38
C VAL A 15 -11.82 10.24 4.20
N ALA A 16 -12.91 9.58 4.57
CA ALA A 16 -14.00 10.18 5.35
C ALA A 16 -14.78 9.09 6.11
N PRO A 17 -15.50 9.44 7.19
CA PRO A 17 -16.40 8.50 7.87
C PRO A 17 -17.42 7.87 6.89
N GLY A 18 -17.70 6.59 7.06
CA GLY A 18 -18.61 5.83 6.19
C GLY A 18 -18.00 5.34 4.86
N GLN A 19 -16.76 5.76 4.54
CA GLN A 19 -16.00 5.20 3.41
C GLN A 19 -15.31 3.90 3.82
N ILE A 20 -15.04 3.05 2.84
CA ILE A 20 -14.25 1.84 3.03
C ILE A 20 -12.80 2.22 3.30
N ALA A 21 -12.23 1.66 4.36
CA ALA A 21 -10.88 1.94 4.84
C ALA A 21 -9.79 1.31 3.94
N ASN A 22 -9.67 1.85 2.72
CA ASN A 22 -8.56 1.61 1.82
C ASN A 22 -7.59 2.79 1.93
N LEU A 23 -6.40 2.55 2.49
CA LEU A 23 -5.44 3.59 2.81
C LEU A 23 -4.03 3.16 2.41
N VAL A 24 -3.23 4.12 1.99
CA VAL A 24 -1.80 3.96 1.76
C VAL A 24 -1.08 5.06 2.49
N VAL A 25 -0.16 4.71 3.37
CA VAL A 25 0.67 5.66 4.12
C VAL A 25 2.04 5.72 3.48
N TRP A 26 2.52 6.94 3.30
CA TRP A 26 3.81 7.27 2.71
C TRP A 26 4.57 8.16 3.70
N GLY A 27 5.86 7.90 3.90
CA GLY A 27 6.73 8.77 4.70
C GLY A 27 7.19 10.02 3.96
N GLY A 28 6.96 10.09 2.65
CA GLY A 28 7.36 11.18 1.76
C GLY A 28 6.39 11.35 0.59
N ASP A 29 6.84 12.02 -0.47
CA ASP A 29 6.02 12.25 -1.66
C ASP A 29 5.71 10.92 -2.39
N PRO A 30 4.44 10.54 -2.56
CA PRO A 30 4.05 9.31 -3.26
C PRO A 30 4.40 9.29 -4.75
N PHE A 31 4.73 10.44 -5.35
CA PHE A 31 5.12 10.54 -6.76
C PHE A 31 6.63 10.51 -6.98
N GLU A 32 7.42 10.46 -5.91
CA GLU A 32 8.86 10.26 -6.01
C GLU A 32 9.18 8.78 -6.25
N LEU A 33 9.94 8.47 -7.32
CA LEU A 33 10.24 7.09 -7.73
C LEU A 33 11.02 6.28 -6.69
N SER A 34 11.79 6.96 -5.84
CA SER A 34 12.59 6.34 -4.79
C SER A 34 11.72 5.90 -3.61
N GLN A 35 10.58 6.54 -3.42
CA GLN A 35 9.70 6.33 -2.27
C GLN A 35 8.88 5.07 -2.45
N ARG A 36 8.60 4.44 -1.31
CA ARG A 36 7.73 3.27 -1.22
C ARG A 36 6.71 3.52 -0.14
N PRO A 37 5.50 2.95 -0.25
CA PRO A 37 4.56 3.01 0.85
C PRO A 37 5.15 2.37 2.09
N GLU A 38 4.89 2.97 3.25
CA GLU A 38 5.28 2.40 4.56
C GLU A 38 4.27 1.37 5.04
N GLN A 39 2.99 1.57 4.72
CA GLN A 39 1.91 0.67 5.10
C GLN A 39 0.71 0.82 4.16
N VAL A 40 0.06 -0.30 3.87
CA VAL A 40 -1.19 -0.36 3.08
C VAL A 40 -2.28 -1.01 3.92
N TRP A 41 -3.49 -0.46 3.89
CA TRP A 41 -4.69 -1.07 4.44
C TRP A 41 -5.72 -1.28 3.34
N ILE A 42 -6.34 -2.46 3.32
CA ILE A 42 -7.43 -2.79 2.41
C ILE A 42 -8.62 -3.23 3.24
N ARG A 43 -9.74 -2.51 3.12
CA ARG A 43 -10.97 -2.73 3.91
C ARG A 43 -10.68 -2.82 5.41
N GLY A 44 -9.79 -1.98 5.91
CA GLY A 44 -9.38 -1.93 7.32
C GLY A 44 -8.32 -2.96 7.74
N ASN A 45 -7.93 -3.89 6.87
CA ASN A 45 -6.91 -4.89 7.19
C ASN A 45 -5.52 -4.42 6.75
N ALA A 46 -4.56 -4.44 7.66
CA ALA A 46 -3.17 -4.13 7.35
C ALA A 46 -2.57 -5.22 6.44
N ILE A 47 -1.95 -4.79 5.35
CA ILE A 47 -1.28 -5.67 4.40
C ILE A 47 0.22 -5.72 4.74
N ALA A 48 0.79 -6.92 4.75
CA ALA A 48 2.22 -7.07 4.98
C ALA A 48 3.02 -6.44 3.83
N MET A 49 3.94 -5.54 4.17
CA MET A 49 4.78 -4.83 3.18
C MET A 49 5.92 -5.67 2.62
N ARG A 50 5.90 -6.98 2.89
CA ARG A 50 6.86 -7.95 2.36
C ARG A 50 6.39 -8.44 1.00
N SER A 51 7.09 -8.02 -0.05
CA SER A 51 6.81 -8.50 -1.39
C SER A 51 7.34 -9.92 -1.62
N ARG A 52 6.78 -10.63 -2.61
CA ARG A 52 7.30 -11.91 -3.09
C ARG A 52 8.76 -11.81 -3.55
N GLN A 53 9.12 -10.69 -4.19
CA GLN A 53 10.49 -10.41 -4.60
C GLN A 53 11.44 -10.31 -3.40
N SER A 54 11.02 -9.62 -2.33
CA SER A 54 11.79 -9.52 -1.09
C SER A 54 11.94 -10.90 -0.43
N ALA A 55 10.87 -11.69 -0.42
CA ALA A 55 10.92 -13.05 0.11
C ALA A 55 11.85 -13.99 -0.69
N LEU A 56 11.87 -13.88 -2.02
CA LEU A 56 12.78 -14.63 -2.88
C LEU A 56 14.22 -14.17 -2.70
N ARG A 57 14.46 -12.85 -2.62
CA ARG A 57 15.78 -12.30 -2.29
C ARG A 57 16.29 -12.89 -0.99
N ASP A 58 15.51 -12.84 0.09
CA ASP A 58 15.92 -13.39 1.39
C ASP A 58 16.19 -14.90 1.33
N ARG A 59 15.42 -15.64 0.51
CA ARG A 59 15.57 -17.10 0.33
C ARG A 59 16.86 -17.48 -0.40
N TYR A 60 17.28 -16.70 -1.41
CA TYR A 60 18.40 -17.06 -2.29
C TYR A 60 19.68 -16.26 -2.03
N LEU A 61 19.62 -15.18 -1.25
CA LEU A 61 20.77 -14.42 -0.81
C LEU A 61 20.84 -14.45 0.73
N PRO A 62 21.31 -15.57 1.33
CA PRO A 62 21.59 -15.58 2.76
C PRO A 62 22.58 -14.46 3.06
N ARG A 63 22.34 -13.69 4.13
CA ARG A 63 23.26 -12.65 4.60
C ARG A 63 24.66 -13.26 4.70
N VAL A 64 25.55 -12.86 3.79
CA VAL A 64 26.99 -13.09 3.94
C VAL A 64 27.36 -12.32 5.22
N ARG A 65 27.47 -13.04 6.32
CA ARG A 65 28.00 -12.50 7.58
C ARG A 65 29.45 -12.12 7.29
N ARG A 66 29.73 -10.81 7.25
CA ARG A 66 31.06 -10.28 7.49
C ARG A 66 31.28 -10.17 8.99
#